data_AF-A0AAF0CD76-F1
#
_entry.id   AF-A0AAF0CD76-F1
#
_cell.length_a   1.000
_cell.length_b   1.000
_cell.length_c   1.000
_cell.angle_alpha   90.00
_cell.angle_beta   90.00
_cell.angle_gamma   90.00
#
_symmetry.space_group_name_H-M   'P 1'
#
loop_
_entity.id
_entity.type
_entity.pdbx_description
1 polymer ?
#
loop_
_entity_poly.entity_id
_entity_poly.type
_entity_poly.pdbx_seq_one_letter_code
_entity_poly.pdbx_strand_id
1 'polypeptide(L)'
;MQGKVFREKDLTEALIRVIKNKAGDDLCVENIRHILNQSGITREHNISAYYMLEALAPVLHALGIRRTDNYLKQALIYFIADYPVFRWSELRYRFPSDPEQEIEKVLYQLKYRPRELVIDGEQEVVWCSRWLLTHTIKKRLAARPRVGDPAFFEFLNYKPQR
;
A
#
# COMPACT_ATOMS: atom_id res chain seq x y z
N MET A 1 -18.62 9.27 12.83
CA MET A 1 -17.37 8.53 12.53
C MET A 1 -17.39 7.05 12.97
N GLN A 2 -18.30 6.59 13.83
CA GLN A 2 -18.35 5.17 14.28
C GLN A 2 -18.69 4.14 13.17
N GLY A 3 -19.53 4.49 12.20
CA GLY A 3 -19.96 3.54 11.15
C GLY A 3 -18.89 3.16 10.11
N LYS A 4 -17.86 3.99 9.91
CA LYS A 4 -16.76 3.70 8.96
C LYS A 4 -15.77 2.69 9.56
N VAL A 5 -15.42 2.88 10.83
CA VAL A 5 -14.52 2.00 11.61
C VAL A 5 -15.14 0.61 11.79
N PHE A 6 -16.45 0.53 12.04
CA PHE A 6 -17.16 -0.75 12.17
C PHE A 6 -17.11 -1.58 10.88
N ARG A 7 -17.42 -0.95 9.73
CA ARG A 7 -17.38 -1.63 8.42
C ARG A 7 -15.98 -2.09 8.01
N GLU A 8 -14.94 -1.32 8.35
CA GLU A 8 -13.55 -1.66 8.05
C GLU A 8 -13.08 -2.88 8.88
N LYS A 9 -13.49 -2.94 10.14
CA LYS A 9 -13.22 -4.10 11.01
C LYS A 9 -13.92 -5.36 10.50
N ASP A 10 -15.20 -5.26 10.14
CA ASP A 10 -15.96 -6.40 9.59
C ASP A 10 -15.36 -6.93 8.28
N LEU A 11 -14.95 -6.02 7.38
CA LEU A 11 -14.28 -6.38 6.14
C LEU A 11 -12.94 -7.07 6.40
N THR A 12 -12.13 -6.52 7.30
CA THR A 12 -10.82 -7.09 7.65
C THR A 12 -10.97 -8.49 8.23
N GLU A 13 -11.91 -8.68 9.16
CA GLU A 13 -12.20 -10.01 9.73
C GLU A 13 -12.67 -11.00 8.65
N ALA A 14 -13.52 -10.57 7.72
CA ALA A 14 -13.97 -11.40 6.60
C ALA A 14 -12.80 -11.80 5.69
N LEU A 15 -11.92 -10.86 5.31
CA LEU A 15 -10.74 -11.14 4.49
C LEU A 15 -9.78 -12.11 5.20
N ILE A 16 -9.55 -11.94 6.51
CA ILE A 16 -8.73 -12.86 7.29
C ILE A 16 -9.32 -14.26 7.29
N ARG A 17 -10.64 -14.41 7.45
CA ARG A 17 -11.30 -15.73 7.38
C ARG A 17 -11.11 -16.36 6.00
N VAL A 18 -11.30 -15.61 4.92
CA VAL A 18 -11.07 -16.08 3.55
C VAL A 18 -9.64 -16.57 3.37
N ILE A 19 -8.67 -15.79 3.86
CA ILE A 19 -7.24 -16.14 3.77
C ILE A 19 -6.94 -17.39 4.58
N LYS A 20 -7.35 -17.47 5.84
CA LYS A 20 -7.12 -18.66 6.67
C LYS A 20 -7.75 -19.91 6.07
N ASN A 21 -8.92 -19.79 5.44
CA ASN A 21 -9.59 -20.93 4.79
C ASN A 21 -8.89 -21.38 3.50
N LYS A 22 -8.34 -20.45 2.71
CA LYS A 22 -7.73 -20.75 1.41
C LYS A 22 -6.22 -21.03 1.47
N ALA A 23 -5.51 -20.39 2.40
CA ALA A 23 -4.06 -20.47 2.51
C ALA A 23 -3.58 -21.76 3.20
N GLY A 24 -4.41 -22.35 4.08
CA GLY A 24 -3.94 -23.41 4.97
C GLY A 24 -2.74 -22.92 5.80
N ASP A 25 -1.60 -23.59 5.63
CA ASP A 25 -0.34 -23.26 6.32
C ASP A 25 0.57 -22.28 5.54
N ASP A 26 0.29 -22.00 4.25
CA ASP A 26 1.13 -21.11 3.44
C ASP A 26 0.68 -19.64 3.54
N LEU A 27 1.14 -18.96 4.59
CA LEU A 27 0.86 -17.54 4.84
C LEU A 27 1.92 -16.60 4.27
N CYS A 28 2.60 -16.96 3.17
CA CYS A 28 3.49 -16.01 2.50
C CYS A 28 2.72 -14.83 1.87
N VAL A 29 3.38 -13.68 1.72
CA VAL A 29 2.73 -12.44 1.25
C VAL A 29 2.21 -12.59 -0.17
N GLU A 30 2.95 -13.33 -1.00
CA GLU A 30 2.61 -13.65 -2.38
C GLU A 30 1.31 -14.47 -2.46
N ASN A 31 1.18 -15.51 -1.64
CA ASN A 31 -0.04 -16.31 -1.59
C ASN A 31 -1.24 -15.50 -1.07
N ILE A 32 -1.03 -14.65 -0.06
CA ILE A 32 -2.08 -13.75 0.44
C ILE A 32 -2.56 -12.81 -0.66
N ARG A 33 -1.64 -12.19 -1.42
CA ARG A 33 -1.98 -11.34 -2.57
C ARG A 33 -2.77 -12.11 -3.63
N HIS A 34 -2.35 -13.34 -3.93
CA HIS A 34 -3.06 -14.21 -4.86
C HIS A 34 -4.48 -14.51 -4.39
N ILE A 35 -4.67 -14.88 -3.12
CA ILE A 35 -5.98 -15.17 -2.53
C ILE A 35 -6.89 -13.94 -2.57
N LEU A 36 -6.37 -12.74 -2.27
CA LEU A 36 -7.13 -11.50 -2.35
C LEU A 36 -7.61 -11.23 -3.77
N ASN A 37 -6.72 -11.37 -4.76
CA ASN A 37 -7.07 -11.23 -6.17
C ASN A 37 -8.16 -12.24 -6.60
N GLN A 38 -8.01 -13.51 -6.25
CA GLN A 38 -9.01 -14.56 -6.51
C GLN A 38 -10.34 -14.33 -5.78
N SER A 39 -10.34 -13.50 -4.74
CA SER A 39 -11.54 -13.15 -3.97
C SER A 39 -12.16 -11.82 -4.43
N GLY A 40 -11.71 -11.29 -5.57
CA GLY A 40 -12.30 -10.11 -6.22
C GLY A 40 -11.67 -8.78 -5.84
N ILE A 41 -10.58 -8.76 -5.04
CA ILE A 41 -9.81 -7.54 -4.79
C ILE A 41 -8.89 -7.29 -5.99
N THR A 42 -9.45 -6.77 -7.09
CA THR A 42 -8.75 -6.59 -8.36
C THR A 42 -9.17 -5.30 -9.05
N ARG A 43 -8.38 -4.86 -10.04
CA ARG A 43 -8.71 -3.68 -10.87
C ARG A 43 -9.97 -3.85 -11.71
N GLU A 44 -10.44 -5.09 -12.00
CA GLU A 44 -11.60 -5.33 -12.87
C GLU A 44 -12.88 -4.70 -12.31
N HIS A 45 -13.01 -4.60 -10.99
CA HIS A 45 -14.16 -4.00 -10.32
C HIS A 45 -13.95 -2.52 -9.95
N ASN A 46 -13.13 -1.80 -10.71
CA ASN A 46 -12.76 -0.40 -10.46
C ASN A 46 -12.11 -0.14 -9.09
N ILE A 47 -11.55 -1.18 -8.46
CA ILE A 47 -10.78 -1.01 -7.24
C ILE A 47 -9.42 -0.42 -7.64
N SER A 48 -9.07 0.74 -7.08
CA SER A 48 -7.77 1.36 -7.33
C SER A 48 -6.66 0.58 -6.63
N ALA A 49 -5.42 0.69 -7.14
CA ALA A 49 -4.26 0.09 -6.46
C ALA A 49 -4.14 0.55 -5.00
N TYR A 50 -4.54 1.79 -4.70
CA TYR A 50 -4.64 2.29 -3.33
C TYR A 50 -5.52 1.37 -2.48
N TYR A 51 -6.77 1.16 -2.88
CA TYR A 51 -7.71 0.33 -2.10
C TYR A 51 -7.30 -1.14 -2.05
N MET A 52 -6.64 -1.67 -3.08
CA MET A 52 -6.08 -3.02 -3.03
C MET A 52 -5.01 -3.15 -1.94
N LEU A 53 -4.13 -2.14 -1.81
CA LEU A 53 -3.10 -2.10 -0.79
C LEU A 53 -3.67 -1.87 0.62
N GLU A 54 -4.69 -1.03 0.73
CA GLU A 54 -5.39 -0.80 2.00
C GLU A 54 -6.30 -1.96 2.42
N ALA A 55 -6.64 -2.88 1.51
CA ALA A 55 -7.22 -4.17 1.87
C ALA A 55 -6.16 -5.18 2.34
N LEU A 56 -4.96 -5.15 1.73
CA LEU A 56 -3.85 -6.04 2.09
C LEU A 56 -3.23 -5.68 3.45
N ALA A 57 -3.05 -4.40 3.75
CA ALA A 57 -2.31 -3.98 4.94
C ALA A 57 -2.94 -4.44 6.28
N PRO A 58 -4.25 -4.27 6.52
CA PRO A 58 -4.89 -4.74 7.75
C PRO A 58 -4.82 -6.27 7.91
N VAL A 59 -4.91 -7.01 6.80
CA VAL A 59 -4.73 -8.47 6.78
C VAL A 59 -3.34 -8.84 7.25
N LEU A 60 -2.29 -8.27 6.65
CA LEU A 60 -0.91 -8.57 7.04
C LEU A 60 -0.61 -8.15 8.47
N HIS A 61 -1.15 -6.99 8.89
CA HIS A 61 -1.05 -6.51 10.26
C HIS A 61 -1.65 -7.51 11.26
N ALA A 62 -2.87 -7.99 11.01
CA ALA A 62 -3.56 -8.92 11.88
C ALA A 62 -2.89 -10.30 11.94
N LEU A 63 -2.19 -10.70 10.88
CA LEU A 63 -1.40 -11.92 10.83
C LEU A 63 0.02 -11.76 11.39
N GLY A 64 0.43 -10.56 11.81
CA GLY A 64 1.77 -10.30 12.37
C GLY A 64 2.88 -10.35 11.32
N ILE A 65 2.56 -10.27 10.03
CA ILE A 65 3.51 -10.41 8.93
C ILE A 65 4.13 -9.04 8.63
N ARG A 66 5.47 -8.95 8.51
CA ARG A 66 6.21 -7.76 8.04
C ARG A 66 5.82 -6.42 8.71
N ARG A 67 5.59 -6.44 10.03
CA ARG A 67 5.34 -5.24 10.84
C ARG A 67 6.64 -4.53 11.18
N THR A 68 6.60 -3.20 11.23
CA THR A 68 7.77 -2.40 11.63
C THR A 68 7.77 -2.11 13.14
N ASP A 69 6.65 -2.37 13.82
CA ASP A 69 6.42 -2.16 15.25
C ASP A 69 6.94 -0.79 15.72
N ASN A 70 7.74 -0.75 16.80
CA ASN A 70 8.23 0.49 17.41
C ASN A 70 9.24 1.27 16.55
N TYR A 71 9.64 0.75 15.39
CA TYR A 71 10.68 1.33 14.54
C TYR A 71 10.12 2.06 13.31
N LEU A 72 8.79 2.19 13.18
CA LEU A 72 8.15 2.77 11.99
C LEU A 72 8.73 4.14 11.61
N LYS A 73 8.89 5.04 12.59
CA LYS A 73 9.44 6.37 12.34
C LYS A 73 10.87 6.34 11.80
N GLN A 74 11.73 5.50 12.38
CA GLN A 74 13.13 5.39 11.96
C GLN A 74 13.22 4.79 10.55
N ALA A 75 12.44 3.75 10.29
CA ALA A 75 12.40 3.11 8.98
C ALA A 75 11.85 4.06 7.90
N LEU A 76 10.83 4.87 8.21
CA LEU A 76 10.31 5.90 7.31
C LEU A 76 11.37 6.97 7.00
N ILE A 77 12.18 7.39 7.97
CA ILE A 77 13.27 8.34 7.74
C ILE A 77 14.29 7.76 6.75
N TYR A 78 14.70 6.50 6.92
CA TYR A 78 15.60 5.85 5.98
C TYR A 78 15.00 5.69 4.59
N PHE A 79 13.74 5.27 4.51
CA PHE A 79 13.04 5.19 3.22
C PHE A 79 12.95 6.54 2.52
N ILE A 80 12.69 7.63 3.24
CA ILE A 80 12.66 8.99 2.70
C ILE A 80 14.04 9.45 2.23
N ALA A 81 15.11 9.04 2.90
CA ALA A 81 16.47 9.37 2.48
C ALA A 81 16.78 8.77 1.11
N ASP A 82 16.39 7.51 0.88
CA ASP A 82 16.57 6.82 -0.41
C ASP A 82 15.57 7.33 -1.46
N TYR A 83 14.33 7.61 -1.05
CA TYR A 83 13.23 8.03 -1.91
C TYR A 83 12.58 9.33 -1.38
N PRO A 84 13.14 10.51 -1.67
CA PRO A 84 12.58 11.79 -1.20
C PRO A 84 11.22 12.16 -1.80
N VAL A 85 10.83 11.47 -2.87
CA VAL A 85 9.52 11.56 -3.52
C VAL A 85 9.12 10.15 -3.91
N PHE A 86 7.93 9.72 -3.49
CA PHE A 86 7.49 8.34 -3.65
C PHE A 86 5.98 8.23 -3.82
N ARG A 87 5.55 7.22 -4.56
CA ARG A 87 4.15 6.83 -4.71
C ARG A 87 3.71 6.06 -3.47
N TRP A 88 2.43 6.13 -3.13
CA TRP A 88 1.88 5.36 -2.01
C TRP A 88 2.12 3.85 -2.15
N SER A 89 2.01 3.33 -3.37
CA SER A 89 2.33 1.93 -3.69
C SER A 89 3.78 1.53 -3.38
N GLU A 90 4.75 2.42 -3.60
CA GLU A 90 6.16 2.18 -3.29
C GLU A 90 6.39 2.13 -1.78
N LEU A 91 5.71 3.02 -1.06
CA LEU A 91 5.71 3.00 0.40
C LEU A 91 5.09 1.71 0.93
N ARG A 92 3.94 1.30 0.41
CA ARG A 92 3.26 0.06 0.79
C ARG A 92 4.03 -1.20 0.42
N TYR A 93 4.85 -1.16 -0.62
CA TYR A 93 5.79 -2.25 -0.89
C TYR A 93 6.79 -2.43 0.26
N ARG A 94 7.30 -1.31 0.80
CA ARG A 94 8.29 -1.31 1.90
C ARG A 94 7.66 -1.56 3.28
N PHE A 95 6.48 -0.99 3.50
CA PHE A 95 5.68 -1.01 4.74
C PHE A 95 4.31 -1.64 4.46
N PRO A 96 4.27 -2.95 4.19
CA PRO A 96 3.05 -3.60 3.70
C PRO A 96 1.99 -3.76 4.77
N SER A 97 2.34 -3.68 6.06
CA SER A 97 1.46 -4.07 7.16
C SER A 97 1.19 -2.95 8.16
N ASP A 98 2.01 -1.90 8.19
CA ASP A 98 1.82 -0.82 9.17
C ASP A 98 0.50 -0.06 8.87
N PRO A 99 -0.30 0.31 9.88
CA PRO A 99 -1.58 1.00 9.63
C PRO A 99 -1.38 2.32 8.87
N GLU A 100 -2.29 2.62 7.93
CA GLU A 100 -2.27 3.85 7.12
C GLU A 100 -2.10 5.08 8.01
N GLN A 101 -2.93 5.20 9.03
CA GLN A 101 -2.96 6.35 9.93
C GLN A 101 -1.64 6.56 10.68
N GLU A 102 -0.95 5.50 11.07
CA GLU A 102 0.34 5.60 11.76
C GLU A 102 1.45 6.03 10.81
N ILE A 103 1.45 5.50 9.57
CA ILE A 103 2.35 5.96 8.51
C ILE A 103 2.12 7.44 8.23
N GLU A 104 0.88 7.83 7.93
CA GLU A 104 0.53 9.22 7.60
C GLU A 104 0.91 10.18 8.71
N LYS A 105 0.61 9.84 9.97
CA LYS A 105 0.96 10.63 11.15
C LYS A 105 2.45 10.92 11.19
N VAL A 106 3.31 9.93 10.96
CA VAL A 106 4.76 10.14 10.89
C VAL A 106 5.13 11.03 9.70
N LEU A 107 4.60 10.77 8.51
CA LEU A 107 4.89 11.58 7.32
C LEU A 107 4.50 13.05 7.52
N TYR A 108 3.34 13.31 8.13
CA TYR A 108 2.89 14.65 8.47
C TYR A 108 3.82 15.36 9.47
N GLN A 109 4.32 14.64 10.49
CA GLN A 109 5.32 15.14 11.43
C GLN A 109 6.62 15.52 10.71
N LEU A 110 7.04 14.73 9.73
CA LEU A 110 8.20 14.99 8.87
C LEU A 110 7.96 16.06 7.79
N LYS A 111 6.83 16.78 7.83
CA LYS A 111 6.43 17.82 6.88
C LYS A 111 6.24 17.33 5.43
N TYR A 112 6.00 16.03 5.26
CA TYR A 112 5.54 15.46 4.00
C TYR A 112 4.01 15.63 3.86
N ARG A 113 3.52 15.67 2.63
CA ARG A 113 2.11 15.78 2.29
C ARG A 113 1.77 14.89 1.09
N PRO A 114 0.57 14.28 1.06
CA PRO A 114 0.07 13.58 -0.11
C PRO A 114 -0.33 14.60 -1.19
N ARG A 115 -0.17 14.21 -2.44
CA ARG A 115 -0.69 14.90 -3.62
C ARG A 115 -1.22 13.88 -4.61
N GLU A 116 -2.45 14.06 -5.04
CA GLU A 116 -2.99 13.30 -6.17
C GLU A 116 -2.44 13.88 -7.46
N LEU A 117 -1.75 13.05 -8.24
CA LEU A 117 -1.11 13.45 -9.48
C LEU A 117 -1.33 12.38 -10.54
N VAL A 118 -1.45 12.82 -11.80
CA VAL A 118 -1.36 11.92 -12.94
C VAL A 118 0.11 11.65 -13.25
N ILE A 119 0.52 10.41 -13.08
CA ILE A 119 1.87 9.88 -13.33
C ILE A 119 1.73 8.73 -14.33
N ASP A 120 2.42 8.82 -15.47
CA ASP A 120 2.38 7.78 -16.53
C ASP A 120 0.95 7.40 -17.00
N GLY A 121 0.02 8.37 -16.95
CA GLY A 121 -1.38 8.18 -17.33
C GLY A 121 -2.30 7.66 -16.23
N GLU A 122 -1.77 7.32 -15.05
CA GLU A 122 -2.54 6.85 -13.90
C GLU A 122 -2.65 7.93 -12.80
N GLN A 123 -3.82 8.03 -12.16
CA GLN A 123 -4.00 8.85 -10.96
C GLN A 123 -3.38 8.13 -9.76
N GLU A 124 -2.33 8.71 -9.19
CA GLU A 124 -1.59 8.15 -8.07
C GLU A 124 -1.51 9.15 -6.90
N VAL A 125 -1.51 8.61 -5.68
CA VAL A 125 -1.17 9.37 -4.47
C VAL A 125 0.35 9.38 -4.32
N VAL A 126 0.94 10.57 -4.40
CA VAL A 126 2.38 10.78 -4.27
C VAL A 126 2.67 11.57 -3.00
N TRP A 127 3.62 11.09 -2.21
CA TRP A 127 4.10 11.75 -1.00
C TRP A 127 5.42 12.46 -1.26
N CYS A 128 5.50 13.71 -0.79
CA CYS A 128 6.67 14.56 -0.97
C CYS A 128 6.74 15.61 0.14
N SER A 129 7.92 16.23 0.31
CA SER A 129 8.04 17.44 1.13
C SER A 129 7.07 18.51 0.68
N ARG A 130 6.38 19.17 1.62
CA ARG A 130 5.30 20.14 1.34
C ARG A 130 5.68 21.27 0.38
N TRP A 131 6.97 21.59 0.27
CA TRP A 131 7.52 22.69 -0.50
C TRP A 131 7.91 22.34 -1.94
N LEU A 132 7.87 21.05 -2.32
CA LEU A 132 8.28 20.65 -3.67
C LEU A 132 7.25 21.09 -4.72
N LEU A 133 7.72 21.54 -5.88
CA LEU A 133 6.87 21.87 -7.03
C LEU A 133 6.47 20.59 -7.79
N THR A 134 5.27 20.57 -8.36
CA THR A 134 4.73 19.41 -9.09
C THR A 134 5.64 18.95 -10.24
N HIS A 135 6.21 19.90 -10.99
CA HIS A 135 7.19 19.57 -12.03
C HIS A 135 8.42 18.82 -11.47
N THR A 136 8.95 19.25 -10.33
CA THR A 136 10.09 18.60 -9.66
C THR A 136 9.73 17.20 -9.18
N ILE A 137 8.51 17.00 -8.66
CA ILE A 137 8.00 15.69 -8.25
C ILE A 137 7.99 14.74 -9.44
N LYS A 138 7.37 15.15 -10.57
CA LYS A 138 7.31 14.34 -11.79
C LYS A 138 8.70 14.00 -12.33
N LYS A 139 9.59 14.99 -12.40
CA LYS A 139 10.99 14.78 -12.84
C LYS A 139 11.71 13.75 -11.96
N ARG A 140 11.55 13.83 -10.63
CA ARG A 140 12.18 12.88 -9.69
C ARG A 140 11.62 11.47 -9.83
N LEU A 141 10.30 11.32 -10.01
CA LEU A 141 9.69 10.02 -10.21
C LEU A 141 10.10 9.38 -11.54
N ALA A 142 10.21 10.17 -12.62
CA ALA A 142 10.63 9.70 -13.93
C ALA A 142 12.12 9.33 -14.02
N ALA A 143 12.96 9.92 -13.16
CA ALA A 143 14.41 9.69 -13.16
C ALA A 143 14.83 8.36 -12.51
N ARG A 144 13.89 7.56 -12.00
CA ARG A 144 14.20 6.29 -11.33
C ARG A 144 13.15 5.21 -11.65
N PRO A 145 13.53 3.93 -11.59
CA PRO A 145 12.56 2.84 -11.59
C PRO A 145 11.56 2.97 -10.42
N ARG A 146 10.35 2.45 -10.65
CA ARG A 146 9.34 2.30 -9.60
C ARG A 146 9.80 1.23 -8.60
N VAL A 147 9.66 1.51 -7.31
CA VAL A 147 10.03 0.55 -6.25
C VAL A 147 8.99 -0.57 -6.18
N GLY A 148 9.46 -1.81 -6.27
CA GLY A 148 8.65 -3.02 -6.21
C GLY A 148 9.33 -4.18 -6.94
N ASP A 149 8.80 -5.38 -6.75
CA ASP A 149 9.18 -6.58 -7.52
C ASP A 149 8.07 -6.97 -8.51
N PRO A 150 8.35 -7.86 -9.48
CA PRO A 150 7.35 -8.29 -10.46
C PRO A 150 6.07 -8.86 -9.83
N ALA A 151 6.17 -9.66 -8.76
CA ALA A 151 5.02 -10.26 -8.09
C ALA A 151 4.12 -9.19 -7.43
N PHE A 152 4.71 -8.12 -6.89
CA PHE A 152 3.96 -6.99 -6.37
C PHE A 152 3.20 -6.24 -7.47
N PHE A 153 3.82 -6.01 -8.61
CA PHE A 153 3.15 -5.35 -9.73
C PHE A 153 2.11 -6.24 -10.39
N GLU A 154 2.33 -7.55 -10.44
CA GLU A 154 1.32 -8.52 -10.87
C GLU A 154 0.09 -8.45 -9.97
N PHE A 155 0.28 -8.39 -8.65
CA PHE A 155 -0.82 -8.18 -7.71
C PHE A 155 -1.62 -6.91 -8.04
N LEU A 156 -0.94 -5.76 -8.18
CA LEU A 156 -1.60 -4.47 -8.42
C LEU A 156 -2.31 -4.33 -9.78
N ASN A 157 -1.89 -5.13 -10.75
CA ASN A 157 -2.39 -5.09 -12.13
C ASN A 157 -3.13 -6.36 -12.52
N TYR A 158 -3.45 -7.22 -11.56
CA TYR A 158 -4.09 -8.49 -11.81
C TYR A 158 -5.43 -8.30 -12.53
N LYS A 159 -5.60 -9.09 -13.58
CA LYS A 159 -6.84 -9.24 -14.32
C LYS A 159 -7.17 -10.73 -14.35
N PRO A 160 -8.32 -11.17 -13.82
CA PRO A 160 -8.68 -12.57 -13.89
C PRO A 160 -8.84 -12.98 -15.37
N GLN A 161 -8.34 -14.17 -15.70
CA GLN A 161 -8.61 -14.78 -17.00
C GLN A 161 -10.09 -15.20 -17.01
N ARG A 162 -10.85 -14.72 -18.00
CA ARG A 162 -12.26 -15.06 -18.19
C ARG A 162 -12.42 -16.46 -18.76
#